data_AF-A0A8S8XSQ4-F1
#
_entry.id   AF-A0A8S8XSQ4-F1
#
_cell.length_a   1.000
_cell.length_b   1.000
_cell.length_c   1.000
_cell.angle_alpha   90.00
_cell.angle_beta   90.00
_cell.angle_gamma   90.00
#
_symmetry.space_group_name_H-M   'P 1'
#
loop_
_entity.id
_entity.type
_entity.pdbx_description
1 polymer ?
#
loop_
_entity_poly.entity_id
_entity_poly.type
_entity_poly.pdbx_seq_one_letter_code
_entity_poly.pdbx_strand_id
1 'polypeptide(L)' 'MTRIGETSITWHYEFRNQHGTLCWTADQVTVCTDMNEVKSKMAVPDWMRDCLAKIESS' A
#
# COMPACT_ATOMS: atom_id res chain seq x y z
N MET A 1 1.51 9.47 1.53
CA MET A 1 1.96 8.73 2.73
C MET A 1 1.32 7.36 2.70
N THR A 2 2.12 6.30 2.78
CA THR A 2 1.60 4.93 2.83
C THR A 2 1.17 4.66 4.28
N ARG A 3 0.21 3.77 4.53
CA ARG A 3 -0.16 3.40 5.91
C ARG A 3 -0.28 1.90 6.00
N ILE A 4 0.53 1.30 6.86
CA ILE A 4 0.54 -0.14 7.07
C ILE A 4 -0.35 -0.47 8.27
N GLY A 5 -1.54 -1.01 8.01
CA GLY A 5 -2.45 -1.52 9.03
C GLY A 5 -2.14 -2.97 9.42
N GLU A 6 -2.99 -3.59 10.24
CA GLU A 6 -2.82 -4.99 10.66
C GLU A 6 -3.02 -5.98 9.50
N THR A 7 -4.07 -5.77 8.69
CA THR A 7 -4.45 -6.66 7.57
C THR A 7 -4.46 -5.97 6.22
N SER A 8 -4.14 -4.67 6.17
CA SER A 8 -4.24 -3.87 4.94
C SER A 8 -3.13 -2.83 4.83
N ILE A 9 -2.88 -2.40 3.61
CA ILE A 9 -1.96 -1.31 3.28
C ILE A 9 -2.74 -0.25 2.51
N THR A 10 -2.63 1.00 2.93
CA THR A 10 -3.18 2.15 2.21
C THR A 10 -2.05 2.85 1.46
N TRP A 11 -2.27 3.11 0.19
CA TRP A 11 -1.35 3.77 -0.73
C TRP A 11 -1.91 5.11 -1.14
N HIS A 12 -1.05 6.13 -1.20
CA HIS A 12 -1.39 7.42 -1.80
C HIS A 12 -0.58 7.57 -3.08
N TYR A 13 -1.26 7.53 -4.22
CA TYR A 13 -0.65 7.68 -5.53
C TYR A 13 -0.81 9.09 -6.04
N GLU A 14 0.27 9.66 -6.55
CA GLU A 14 0.27 10.88 -7.34
C GLU A 14 0.80 10.58 -8.73
N PHE A 15 0.00 10.86 -9.75
CA PHE A 15 0.43 10.78 -11.14
C PHE A 15 0.72 12.18 -11.65
N ARG A 16 1.98 12.41 -12.02
CA ARG A 16 2.48 13.69 -12.54
C ARG A 16 2.95 13.52 -13.99
N ASN A 17 2.68 14.50 -14.84
CA ASN A 17 3.20 14.52 -16.21
C ASN A 17 4.71 14.85 -16.24
N GLN A 18 5.33 14.82 -17.43
CA GLN A 18 6.75 15.13 -17.61
C GLN A 18 7.16 16.56 -17.21
N HIS A 19 6.20 17.46 -17.01
CA HIS A 19 6.41 18.82 -16.53
C HIS A 19 6.19 18.94 -15.00
N GLY A 20 5.99 17.82 -14.30
CA GLY A 20 5.72 17.78 -12.86
C GLY A 20 4.30 18.19 -12.46
N THR A 21 3.42 18.47 -13.41
CA THR A 21 2.02 18.83 -13.15
C THR A 21 1.27 17.61 -12.63
N LEU A 22 0.60 17.76 -11.49
CA LEU A 22 -0.25 16.74 -10.92
C LEU A 22 -1.49 16.55 -11.81
N CYS A 23 -1.61 15.37 -12.41
CA CYS A 23 -2.71 15.03 -13.31
C CYS A 23 -3.77 14.16 -12.64
N TRP A 24 -3.39 13.40 -11.62
CA TRP A 24 -4.32 12.53 -10.90
C TRP A 24 -3.77 12.15 -9.52
N THR A 25 -4.66 11.93 -8.56
CA THR A 25 -4.35 11.35 -7.25
C THR A 25 -5.37 10.29 -6.89
N ALA A 26 -4.95 9.30 -6.11
CA ALA A 26 -5.88 8.39 -5.46
C ALA A 26 -5.32 7.76 -4.20
N ASP A 27 -6.24 7.44 -3.30
CA ASP A 27 -6.00 6.56 -2.17
C ASP A 27 -6.48 5.15 -2.52
N GLN A 28 -5.58 4.17 -2.49
CA GLN A 28 -5.90 2.77 -2.74
C GLN A 28 -5.66 1.95 -1.47
N VAL A 29 -6.59 1.05 -1.14
CA VAL A 29 -6.42 0.13 -0.02
C VAL A 29 -6.30 -1.29 -0.56
N THR A 30 -5.24 -1.98 -0.18
CA THR A 30 -5.02 -3.40 -0.49
C THR A 30 -5.09 -4.21 0.80
N VAL A 31 -5.85 -5.31 0.81
CA VAL A 31 -6.02 -6.18 1.98
C VAL A 31 -5.25 -7.48 1.75
N CYS A 32 -4.51 -7.94 2.75
CA CYS A 32 -3.85 -9.24 2.74
C CYS A 32 -4.88 -10.32 3.06
N THR A 33 -4.95 -11.35 2.21
CA THR A 33 -5.91 -12.45 2.33
C THR A 33 -5.24 -13.77 2.01
N ASP A 34 -5.79 -14.86 2.54
CA ASP A 34 -5.40 -16.20 2.16
C ASP A 34 -5.73 -16.44 0.68
N MET A 35 -4.78 -17.01 -0.07
CA MET A 35 -4.98 -17.34 -1.48
C MET A 35 -5.95 -18.49 -1.70
N ASN A 36 -6.08 -19.39 -0.73
CA ASN A 36 -7.05 -20.48 -0.74
C ASN A 36 -8.45 -19.99 -0.33
N GLU A 37 -8.52 -18.89 0.43
CA GLU A 37 -9.77 -18.30 0.89
C GLU A 37 -9.71 -16.76 0.83
N VAL A 38 -10.13 -16.19 -0.30
CA VAL A 38 -10.05 -14.74 -0.60
C VAL A 38 -10.85 -13.85 0.36
N LYS A 39 -11.74 -14.42 1.19
CA LYS A 39 -12.47 -13.69 2.24
C LYS A 39 -11.75 -13.71 3.60
N SER A 40 -10.75 -14.58 3.75
CA SER A 40 -9.99 -14.77 4.97
C SER A 40 -8.84 -13.77 5.04
N LYS A 41 -9.09 -12.66 5.76
CA LYS A 41 -8.07 -11.62 5.97
C LYS A 41 -6.92 -12.18 6.80
N MET A 42 -5.70 -11.91 6.36
CA MET A 42 -4.47 -12.28 7.05
C MET A 42 -3.73 -11.04 7.52
N ALA A 43 -2.94 -11.19 8.58
CA ALA A 43 -2.01 -10.14 8.97
C ALA A 43 -1.01 -9.91 7.82
N VAL A 44 -0.68 -8.64 7.56
CA VAL A 44 0.40 -8.31 6.62
C VAL A 44 1.69 -8.96 7.14
N PRO A 45 2.38 -9.80 6.35
CA PRO A 45 3.57 -10.51 6.80
C PRO A 45 4.69 -9.57 7.24
N ASP A 46 5.46 -9.97 8.25
CA ASP A 46 6.52 -9.12 8.85
C ASP A 46 7.56 -8.68 7.83
N TRP A 47 8.01 -9.59 6.95
CA TRP A 47 8.97 -9.24 5.89
C TRP A 47 8.44 -8.13 4.96
N MET A 48 7.12 -8.08 4.72
CA MET A 48 6.49 -7.06 3.90
C MET A 48 6.39 -5.74 4.66
N ARG A 49 6.03 -5.78 5.95
CA ARG A 49 6.02 -4.60 6.84
C ARG A 49 7.39 -3.94 6.89
N ASP A 50 8.44 -4.73 7.10
CA ASP A 50 9.82 -4.26 7.21
C ASP A 50 10.30 -3.61 5.89
N CYS A 51 9.92 -4.19 4.75
CA CYS A 51 10.25 -3.62 3.45
C CYS A 51 9.49 -2.32 3.19
N LEU A 52 8.19 -2.28 3.47
CA LEU A 52 7.35 -1.10 3.25
C LEU A 52 7.73 0.07 4.16
N ALA A 53 8.12 -0.21 5.41
CA ALA A 53 8.60 0.82 6.34
C ALA A 53 9.87 1.54 5.84
N LYS A 54 10.72 0.86 5.06
CA LYS A 54 11.90 1.47 4.42
C LYS A 54 11.53 2.43 3.28
N ILE A 55 10.42 2.16 2.59
CA ILE A 55 9.94 3.00 1.48
C ILE A 55 9.29 4.28 2.04
N GLU A 56 8.63 4.21 3.19
CA GLU A 56 8.05 5.38 3.86
C GLU A 56 9.07 6.39 4.40
N SER A 57 10.31 5.93 4.63
CA SER A 57 11.38 6.72 5.25
C SER A 57 12.36 7.33 4.24
N SER A 58 12.08 7.18 2.94
CA SER A 58 12.87 7.76 1.83
C SER A 58 12.15 8.95 1.21
#